data_AF-A0A9E0NHH2-F1
#
_entry.id   AF-A0A9E0NHH2-F1
#
_cell.length_a   1.000
_cell.length_b   1.000
_cell.length_c   1.000
_cell.angle_alpha   90.00
_cell.angle_beta   90.00
_cell.angle_gamma   90.00
#
_symmetry.space_group_name_H-M   'P 1'
#
loop_
_entity.id
_entity.type
_entity.pdbx_description
1 polymer ?
#
loop_
_entity_poly.entity_id
_entity_poly.type
_entity_poly.pdbx_seq_one_letter_code
_entity_poly.pdbx_strand_id
1 'polypeptide(L)'
;MRAKLDQDNTRRMGWRVRLLRRLVAGAKDENGAAAIFFAVSLILLAPLMLGMFDIYLASTQRNNLQDALDAATLFAARSTGNTTEAVDAVGDAALTANLVLPTGSTLVASTFTLAGDKVVG
;
A
#
# COMPACT_ATOMS: atom_id res chain seq x y z
N MET A 1 -8.55 -12.47 -30.76
CA MET A 1 -8.15 -11.93 -29.44
C MET A 1 -7.20 -12.85 -28.66
N ARG A 2 -7.40 -14.18 -28.64
CA ARG A 2 -6.52 -15.16 -27.93
C ARG A 2 -5.03 -15.16 -28.35
N ALA A 3 -4.71 -14.95 -29.63
CA ALA A 3 -3.33 -14.99 -30.13
C ALA A 3 -2.43 -13.83 -29.64
N LYS A 4 -3.01 -12.67 -29.30
CA LYS A 4 -2.25 -11.52 -28.77
C LYS A 4 -1.82 -11.71 -27.32
N LEU A 5 -2.66 -12.37 -26.51
CA LEU A 5 -2.37 -12.65 -25.10
C LEU A 5 -1.19 -13.64 -24.95
N ASP A 6 -1.06 -14.59 -25.86
CA ASP A 6 0.00 -15.60 -25.84
C ASP A 6 1.38 -15.02 -26.23
N GLN A 7 1.40 -14.10 -27.20
CA GLN A 7 2.63 -13.39 -27.61
C GLN A 7 3.16 -12.44 -26.53
N ASP A 8 2.28 -11.77 -25.79
CA ASP A 8 2.69 -10.93 -24.66
C ASP A 8 3.19 -11.77 -23.48
N ASN A 9 2.57 -12.93 -23.22
CA ASN A 9 3.00 -13.83 -22.16
C ASN A 9 4.39 -14.44 -22.45
N THR A 10 4.66 -14.86 -23.68
CA THR A 10 5.99 -15.37 -24.09
C THR A 10 7.06 -14.28 -24.10
N ARG A 11 6.73 -13.06 -24.53
CA ARG A 11 7.62 -11.89 -24.39
C ARG A 11 7.92 -11.58 -22.93
N ARG A 12 6.90 -11.63 -22.06
CA ARG A 12 7.03 -11.44 -20.61
C ARG A 12 7.88 -12.52 -19.93
N MET A 13 7.71 -13.77 -20.34
CA MET A 13 8.52 -14.89 -19.84
C MET A 13 9.99 -14.73 -20.27
N GLY A 14 10.23 -14.35 -21.52
CA GLY A 14 11.57 -14.24 -22.10
C GLY A 14 12.46 -13.15 -21.49
N TRP A 15 11.91 -12.04 -21.01
CA TRP A 15 12.71 -11.02 -20.31
C TRP A 15 13.05 -11.42 -18.88
N ARG A 16 12.11 -12.05 -18.15
CA ARG A 16 12.35 -12.54 -16.78
C ARG A 16 13.43 -13.62 -16.76
N VAL A 17 13.37 -14.56 -17.71
CA VAL A 17 14.39 -15.62 -17.85
C VAL A 17 15.77 -15.04 -18.20
N ARG A 18 15.83 -14.03 -19.06
CA ARG A 18 17.09 -13.34 -19.39
C ARG A 18 17.66 -12.57 -18.20
N LEU A 19 16.81 -11.91 -17.42
CA LEU A 19 17.21 -11.20 -16.21
C LEU A 19 17.76 -12.18 -15.15
N LEU A 20 17.03 -13.26 -14.87
CA LEU A 20 17.46 -14.30 -13.94
C LEU A 20 18.78 -14.94 -14.37
N ARG A 21 18.96 -15.22 -15.67
CA ARG A 21 20.24 -15.73 -16.19
C ARG A 21 21.40 -14.76 -15.98
N ARG A 22 21.17 -13.45 -16.13
CA ARG A 22 22.20 -12.42 -15.87
C ARG A 22 22.54 -12.30 -14.39
N LEU A 23 21.55 -12.39 -13.50
CA LEU A 23 21.77 -12.39 -12.06
C LEU A 23 22.56 -13.62 -11.61
N VAL A 24 22.22 -14.80 -12.14
CA VAL A 24 22.94 -16.05 -11.85
C VAL A 24 24.36 -16.05 -12.45
N ALA A 25 24.54 -15.46 -13.64
CA ALA A 25 25.87 -15.33 -14.24
C ALA A 25 26.76 -14.37 -13.44
N GLY A 26 26.24 -13.22 -12.99
CA GLY A 26 26.98 -12.31 -12.11
C GLY A 26 27.32 -12.93 -10.75
N ALA A 27 26.45 -13.78 -10.20
CA ALA A 27 26.72 -14.52 -8.96
C ALA A 27 27.82 -15.59 -9.10
N LYS A 28 28.13 -16.01 -10.33
CA LYS A 28 29.20 -16.97 -10.65
C LYS A 28 30.47 -16.30 -11.17
N ASP A 29 30.48 -14.98 -11.31
CA ASP A 29 31.61 -14.24 -11.85
C ASP A 29 32.68 -14.10 -10.76
N GLU A 30 33.81 -14.80 -10.93
CA GLU A 30 34.94 -14.82 -9.98
C GLU A 30 35.83 -13.57 -10.08
N ASN A 31 35.46 -12.61 -10.95
CA ASN A 31 36.15 -11.34 -11.09
C ASN A 31 35.94 -10.45 -9.85
N GLY A 32 36.91 -10.48 -8.93
CA GLY A 32 36.86 -9.74 -7.67
C GLY A 32 36.59 -8.23 -7.82
N ALA A 33 37.02 -7.60 -8.92
CA ALA A 33 36.72 -6.20 -9.19
C ALA A 33 35.21 -5.94 -9.39
N ALA A 34 34.51 -6.82 -10.11
CA ALA A 34 33.07 -6.69 -10.33
C ALA A 34 32.28 -6.86 -9.03
N ALA A 35 32.71 -7.80 -8.17
CA ALA A 35 32.12 -8.01 -6.86
C ALA A 35 32.27 -6.79 -5.94
N ILE A 36 33.43 -6.11 -5.97
CA ILE A 36 33.66 -4.89 -5.18
C ILE A 36 32.74 -3.76 -5.64
N PHE A 37 32.64 -3.51 -6.95
CA PHE A 37 31.74 -2.46 -7.47
C PHE A 37 30.27 -2.76 -7.15
N PHE A 38 29.86 -4.03 -7.26
CA PHE A 38 28.53 -4.44 -6.87
C PHE A 38 28.27 -4.22 -5.37
N ALA A 39 29.20 -4.62 -4.50
CA ALA A 39 29.09 -4.44 -3.05
C ALA A 39 29.01 -2.95 -2.67
N VAL A 40 29.87 -2.11 -3.25
CA VAL A 40 29.84 -0.65 -3.02
C VAL A 40 28.54 -0.02 -3.52
N SER A 41 28.01 -0.49 -4.66
CA SER A 41 26.73 -0.02 -5.18
C SER A 41 25.57 -0.39 -4.26
N LEU A 42 25.59 -1.60 -3.68
CA LEU A 42 24.56 -2.04 -2.73
C LEU A 42 24.55 -1.21 -1.45
N ILE A 43 25.72 -0.78 -0.95
CA ILE A 43 25.80 0.10 0.23
C ILE A 43 25.01 1.39 0.02
N LEU A 44 25.03 1.95 -1.21
CA LEU A 44 24.30 3.17 -1.54
C LEU A 44 22.83 2.90 -1.90
N LEU A 45 22.56 1.87 -2.70
CA LEU A 45 21.22 1.58 -3.21
C LEU A 45 20.29 0.97 -2.14
N ALA A 46 20.81 0.15 -1.23
CA ALA A 46 19.99 -0.51 -0.21
C ALA A 46 19.19 0.47 0.66
N PRO A 47 19.79 1.49 1.31
CA PRO A 47 19.02 2.42 2.13
C PRO A 47 18.05 3.28 1.31
N LEU A 48 18.39 3.64 0.06
CA LEU A 48 17.49 4.37 -0.82
C LEU A 48 16.23 3.56 -1.17
N MET A 49 16.42 2.29 -1.52
CA MET A 49 15.30 1.40 -1.85
C MET A 49 14.44 1.08 -0.64
N LEU A 50 15.05 0.82 0.52
CA LEU A 50 14.32 0.58 1.76
C LEU A 50 13.53 1.82 2.19
N GLY A 51 14.15 3.00 2.20
CA GLY A 51 13.47 4.24 2.53
C GLY A 51 12.32 4.57 1.58
N MET A 52 12.49 4.30 0.28
CA MET A 52 11.40 4.46 -0.69
C MET A 52 10.23 3.51 -0.42
N PHE A 53 10.53 2.26 -0.04
CA PHE A 53 9.50 1.28 0.32
C PHE A 53 8.73 1.69 1.57
N ASP A 54 9.43 2.21 2.58
CA ASP A 54 8.81 2.69 3.82
C ASP A 54 7.85 3.86 3.53
N ILE A 55 8.28 4.83 2.73
CA ILE A 55 7.43 5.96 2.31
C ILE A 55 6.21 5.46 1.52
N TYR A 56 6.43 4.54 0.58
CA TYR A 56 5.35 3.98 -0.23
C TYR A 56 4.30 3.28 0.64
N LEU A 57 4.74 2.46 1.59
CA LEU A 57 3.84 1.74 2.48
C LEU A 57 3.09 2.69 3.41
N ALA A 58 3.78 3.65 4.03
CA ALA A 58 3.18 4.65 4.90
C ALA A 58 2.15 5.52 4.15
N SER A 59 2.47 5.95 2.92
CA SER A 59 1.55 6.74 2.10
C SER A 59 0.32 5.94 1.71
N THR A 60 0.49 4.68 1.33
CA THR A 60 -0.64 3.82 0.93
C THR A 60 -1.56 3.55 2.11
N GLN A 61 -1.00 3.24 3.29
CA GLN A 61 -1.78 3.04 4.51
C GLN A 61 -2.57 4.31 4.90
N ARG A 62 -1.93 5.48 4.81
CA ARG A 62 -2.59 6.75 5.09
C ARG A 62 -3.75 7.01 4.13
N ASN A 63 -3.55 6.81 2.83
CA ASN A 63 -4.59 7.02 1.83
C ASN A 63 -5.77 6.07 2.06
N ASN A 64 -5.51 4.78 2.31
CA ASN A 64 -6.57 3.81 2.62
C ASN A 64 -7.37 4.20 3.88
N LEU A 65 -6.68 4.69 4.92
CA LEU A 65 -7.36 5.16 6.13
C LEU A 65 -8.19 6.41 5.87
N GLN A 66 -7.69 7.35 5.06
CA GLN A 66 -8.42 8.55 4.67
C GLN A 66 -9.66 8.22 3.83
N ASP A 67 -9.53 7.35 2.83
CA ASP A 67 -10.67 6.92 2.01
C ASP A 67 -11.76 6.23 2.85
N ALA A 68 -11.35 5.41 3.82
CA ALA A 68 -12.28 4.75 4.74
C ALA A 68 -12.94 5.74 5.71
N LEU A 69 -12.19 6.74 6.21
CA LEU A 69 -12.71 7.80 7.08
C LEU A 69 -13.68 8.72 6.33
N ASP A 70 -13.37 9.06 5.09
CA ASP A 70 -14.23 9.89 4.23
C ASP A 70 -15.53 9.16 3.91
N ALA A 71 -15.45 7.87 3.59
CA ALA A 71 -16.63 7.03 3.40
C ALA A 71 -17.46 6.93 4.69
N ALA A 72 -16.83 6.67 5.83
CA ALA A 72 -17.50 6.58 7.14
C ALA A 72 -18.19 7.89 7.52
N THR A 73 -17.52 9.02 7.31
CA THR A 73 -18.06 10.36 7.54
C THR A 73 -19.26 10.62 6.65
N LEU A 74 -19.21 10.22 5.37
CA LEU A 74 -20.35 10.34 4.46
C LEU A 74 -21.54 9.46 4.91
N PHE A 75 -21.29 8.23 5.36
CA PHE A 75 -22.34 7.36 5.91
C PHE A 75 -22.96 7.94 7.19
N ALA A 76 -22.12 8.44 8.09
CA ALA A 76 -22.54 9.07 9.34
C ALA A 76 -23.37 10.34 9.06
N ALA A 77 -22.95 11.17 8.10
CA ALA A 77 -23.68 12.36 7.67
C ALA A 77 -25.01 12.05 6.98
N ARG A 78 -25.12 10.89 6.31
CA ARG A 78 -26.38 10.43 5.69
C ARG A 78 -27.29 9.70 6.68
N SER A 79 -26.80 9.38 7.87
CA SER A 79 -27.58 8.66 8.88
C SER A 79 -28.72 9.52 9.44
N THR A 80 -29.74 8.88 10.02
CA THR A 80 -30.85 9.58 10.69
C THR A 80 -30.52 9.94 12.15
N GLY A 81 -29.24 9.84 12.55
CA GLY A 81 -28.80 10.15 13.91
C GLY A 81 -28.74 11.66 14.14
N ASN A 82 -29.44 12.13 15.18
CA ASN A 82 -29.46 13.55 15.55
C ASN A 82 -28.66 13.85 16.83
N THR A 83 -27.91 12.87 17.34
CA THR A 83 -27.01 13.02 18.49
C THR A 83 -25.62 12.56 18.12
N THR A 84 -24.60 13.11 18.79
CA THR A 84 -23.20 12.73 18.61
C THR A 84 -23.02 11.22 18.78
N GLU A 85 -23.61 10.62 19.81
CA GLU A 85 -23.48 9.19 20.10
C GLU A 85 -24.06 8.31 18.99
N ALA A 86 -25.16 8.74 18.36
CA ALA A 86 -25.78 8.01 17.26
C ALA A 86 -24.94 8.10 15.98
N VAL A 87 -24.37 9.28 15.70
CA VAL A 87 -23.48 9.53 14.57
C VAL A 87 -22.16 8.77 14.72
N ASP A 88 -21.61 8.74 15.94
CA ASP A 88 -20.39 8.01 16.31
C ASP A 88 -20.55 6.50 16.08
N ALA A 89 -21.62 5.91 16.59
CA ALA A 89 -21.88 4.48 16.39
C ALA A 89 -22.02 4.09 14.91
N VAL A 90 -22.65 4.93 14.08
CA VAL A 90 -22.79 4.68 12.64
C VAL A 90 -21.46 4.89 11.92
N GLY A 91 -20.71 5.93 12.27
CA GLY A 91 -19.38 6.22 11.72
C GLY A 91 -18.40 5.10 12.01
N ASP A 92 -18.35 4.61 13.25
CA ASP A 92 -17.48 3.49 13.66
C ASP A 92 -17.80 2.19 12.93
N ALA A 93 -19.09 1.86 12.79
CA ALA A 93 -19.53 0.70 12.04
C ALA A 93 -19.15 0.82 10.55
N ALA A 94 -19.33 2.00 9.97
CA ALA A 94 -18.96 2.26 8.58
C ALA A 94 -17.43 2.26 8.36
N LEU A 95 -16.66 2.81 9.30
CA LEU A 95 -15.20 2.81 9.26
C LEU A 95 -14.67 1.38 9.31
N THR A 96 -15.16 0.58 10.26
CA THR A 96 -14.76 -0.83 10.38
C THR A 96 -15.08 -1.65 9.13
N ALA A 97 -16.19 -1.34 8.46
CA ALA A 97 -16.59 -2.02 7.23
C ALA A 97 -15.74 -1.65 5.99
N ASN A 98 -15.21 -0.42 5.93
CA ASN A 98 -14.46 0.09 4.77
C ASN A 98 -12.93 0.08 4.98
N LEU A 99 -12.47 -0.09 6.22
CA LEU A 99 -11.05 -0.04 6.57
C LEU A 99 -10.35 -1.36 6.22
N VAL A 100 -9.37 -1.29 5.31
CA VAL A 100 -8.47 -2.40 4.99
C VAL A 100 -7.12 -2.18 5.66
N LEU A 101 -6.86 -2.95 6.73
CA LEU A 101 -5.61 -2.89 7.48
C LEU A 101 -4.61 -3.95 6.99
N PRO A 102 -3.32 -3.62 6.94
CA PRO A 102 -2.25 -4.61 6.83
C PRO A 102 -2.33 -5.68 7.92
N THR A 103 -1.84 -6.89 7.63
CA THR A 103 -1.77 -7.96 8.63
C THR A 103 -0.96 -7.52 9.86
N GLY A 104 -1.55 -7.64 11.05
CA GLY A 104 -0.91 -7.30 12.32
C GLY A 104 -1.10 -5.86 12.79
N SER A 105 -1.86 -5.02 12.08
CA SER A 105 -2.27 -3.71 12.57
C SER A 105 -3.75 -3.69 12.99
N THR A 106 -4.06 -2.87 13.98
CA THR A 106 -5.41 -2.68 14.52
C THR A 106 -5.71 -1.19 14.63
N LEU A 107 -6.96 -0.81 14.37
CA LEU A 107 -7.44 0.54 14.67
C LEU A 107 -7.43 0.72 16.20
N VAL A 108 -6.85 1.82 16.69
CA VAL A 108 -6.76 2.10 18.14
C VAL A 108 -8.01 2.81 18.64
N ALA A 109 -8.47 3.84 17.92
CA ALA A 109 -9.67 4.60 18.23
C ALA A 109 -10.16 5.36 16.99
N SER A 110 -11.44 5.69 16.97
CA SER A 110 -12.11 6.62 16.06
C SER A 110 -13.15 7.42 16.85
N THR A 111 -13.50 8.61 16.38
CA THR A 111 -14.55 9.42 17.02
C THR A 111 -15.20 10.29 15.96
N PHE A 112 -16.52 10.19 15.83
CA PHE A 112 -17.31 11.06 14.98
C PHE A 112 -18.20 11.96 15.85
N THR A 113 -18.19 13.24 15.54
CA THR A 113 -18.93 14.24 16.31
C THR A 113 -19.89 15.02 15.42
N LEU A 114 -21.02 15.43 16.01
CA LEU A 114 -21.99 16.29 15.35
C LEU A 114 -21.74 17.75 15.77
N ALA A 115 -21.30 18.58 14.83
CA ALA A 115 -21.03 20.00 15.00
C ALA A 115 -22.08 20.83 14.25
N GLY A 116 -23.25 21.03 14.88
CA GLY A 116 -24.42 21.61 14.20
C GLY A 116 -24.95 20.64 13.14
N ASP A 117 -25.06 21.08 11.89
CA ASP A 117 -25.50 20.24 10.76
C ASP A 117 -24.33 19.49 10.08
N LYS A 118 -23.15 19.43 10.71
CA LYS A 118 -21.93 18.84 10.14
C LYS A 118 -21.47 17.64 10.97
N VAL A 119 -21.03 16.59 10.29
CA VAL A 119 -20.30 15.48 10.92
C VAL A 119 -18.80 15.68 10.72
N VAL A 120 -18.03 15.53 11.80
CA VAL A 120 -16.56 15.60 11.80
C VAL A 120 -16.03 14.31 12.39
N GLY A 121 -15.19 13.59 11.63
CA GLY A 121 -14.51 12.35 12.03
C GLY A 121 -13.00 12.44 11.88
#